data_AF-A0A495S707-F1
#
_entry.id   AF-A0A495S707-F1
#
_cell.length_a   1.000
_cell.length_b   1.000
_cell.length_c   1.000
_cell.angle_alpha   90.00
_cell.angle_beta   90.00
_cell.angle_gamma   90.00
#
_symmetry.space_group_name_H-M   'P 1'
#
loop_
_entity.id
_entity.type
_entity.pdbx_description
1 polymer ?
#
loop_
_entity_poly.entity_id
_entity_poly.type
_entity_poly.pdbx_seq_one_letter_code
_entity_poly.pdbx_strand_id
1 'polypeptide(L)'
;MKKVILSISAMLVASVSFAQGNVSAVNQFGIANAAVITQSGLENDSDVLQLGFANLAVVDQDGRHNEADINQGGALNYANVDQKGRRNDAYIGQLGIANAAYITQDGRRNDAVIGQAGFLNYARTTQIGRDNSSTTLQFDIANSSNTMQEGHDNNSLVFQVGIGNSANVDQYGEYNMAITTQLGTDNTSYINQFGTANYAWTIQTGDSHLSTVNQWGAGNMSLVMQSN
;
A
#
# COMPACT_ATOMS: atom_id res chain seq x y z
N MET A 1 50.30 18.36 -52.28
CA MET A 1 48.91 18.81 -52.53
C MET A 1 47.98 17.95 -51.69
N LYS A 2 47.24 18.55 -50.75
CA LYS A 2 46.34 17.84 -49.81
C LYS A 2 45.05 17.48 -50.53
N LYS A 3 44.60 16.23 -50.45
CA LYS A 3 43.28 15.80 -50.95
C LYS A 3 42.25 16.02 -49.85
N VAL A 4 41.24 16.84 -50.15
CA VAL A 4 40.00 16.95 -49.39
C VAL A 4 38.99 16.04 -50.09
N ILE A 5 38.41 15.09 -49.36
CA ILE A 5 37.17 14.41 -49.74
C ILE A 5 36.17 14.72 -48.64
N LEU A 6 35.04 15.30 -49.04
CA LEU A 6 33.92 15.67 -48.19
C LEU A 6 32.73 14.79 -48.62
N SER A 7 32.12 14.02 -47.72
CA SER A 7 30.71 13.63 -47.88
C SER A 7 30.08 13.15 -46.56
N ILE A 8 29.32 14.07 -45.94
CA ILE A 8 27.91 13.95 -45.55
C ILE A 8 27.49 12.77 -44.65
N SER A 9 27.11 13.16 -43.43
CA SER A 9 26.08 12.60 -42.53
C SER A 9 26.20 11.16 -42.01
N ALA A 10 26.59 11.08 -40.74
CA ALA A 10 25.82 10.33 -39.76
C ALA A 10 25.74 11.18 -38.49
N MET A 11 24.53 11.62 -38.14
CA MET A 11 24.20 12.04 -36.79
C MET A 11 24.64 10.91 -35.84
N LEU A 12 25.67 11.14 -35.03
CA LEU A 12 25.67 10.56 -33.70
C LEU A 12 25.37 11.69 -32.75
N VAL A 13 24.09 11.76 -32.41
CA VAL A 13 23.57 12.34 -31.19
C VAL A 13 24.50 11.87 -30.07
N ALA A 14 25.34 12.77 -29.55
CA ALA A 14 25.76 12.64 -28.16
C ALA A 14 24.47 12.81 -27.39
N SER A 15 23.82 11.69 -27.06
CA SER A 15 22.68 11.67 -26.17
C SER A 15 23.17 12.36 -24.90
N VAL A 16 22.66 13.56 -24.67
CA VAL A 16 22.64 14.16 -23.35
C VAL A 16 21.86 13.15 -22.50
N SER A 17 22.55 12.31 -21.73
CA SER A 17 21.86 11.47 -20.77
C SER A 17 21.38 12.41 -19.66
N PHE A 18 20.13 12.85 -19.76
CA PHE A 18 19.40 13.37 -18.62
C PHE A 18 19.47 12.32 -17.50
N ALA A 19 19.66 12.75 -16.25
CA ALA A 19 19.82 11.90 -15.09
C ALA A 19 18.70 10.85 -15.02
N GLN A 20 19.02 9.58 -15.27
CA GLN A 20 18.12 8.45 -15.02
C GLN A 20 18.29 8.01 -13.56
N GLY A 21 17.97 8.90 -12.62
CA GLY A 21 18.29 8.73 -11.21
C GLY A 21 17.13 8.10 -10.44
N ASN A 22 17.23 6.81 -10.12
CA ASN A 22 16.47 6.28 -8.97
C ASN A 22 17.14 6.81 -7.69
N VAL A 23 16.33 7.19 -6.71
CA VAL A 23 16.77 7.71 -5.42
C VAL A 23 16.36 6.72 -4.34
N SER A 24 17.27 6.43 -3.41
CA SER A 24 16.96 5.64 -2.23
C SER A 24 17.70 6.19 -1.03
N ALA A 25 16.99 6.43 0.07
CA ALA A 25 17.58 6.73 1.37
C ALA A 25 17.19 5.67 2.40
N VAL A 26 18.19 5.18 3.15
CA VAL A 26 18.00 4.19 4.21
C VAL A 26 18.69 4.67 5.48
N ASN A 27 17.91 4.88 6.53
CA ASN A 27 18.38 5.31 7.84
C ASN A 27 18.00 4.27 8.89
N GLN A 28 19.00 3.59 9.46
CA GLN A 28 18.81 2.55 10.47
C GLN A 28 19.47 2.94 11.78
N PHE A 29 18.68 3.03 12.85
CA PHE A 29 19.16 3.29 14.20
C PHE A 29 18.76 2.13 15.12
N GLY A 30 19.73 1.52 15.81
CA GLY A 30 19.52 0.40 16.72
C GLY A 30 20.27 -0.86 16.30
N ILE A 31 19.74 -2.05 16.60
CA ILE A 31 20.47 -3.32 16.47
C ILE A 31 19.71 -4.26 15.52
N ALA A 32 20.43 -4.88 14.58
CA ALA A 32 19.92 -5.93 13.69
C ALA A 32 18.77 -5.52 12.74
N ASN A 33 18.54 -4.22 12.50
CA ASN A 33 17.63 -3.78 11.44
C ASN A 33 18.18 -4.15 10.06
N ALA A 34 17.29 -4.50 9.13
CA ALA A 34 17.63 -4.85 7.76
C ALA A 34 16.70 -4.14 6.78
N ALA A 35 17.27 -3.64 5.69
CA ALA A 35 16.54 -3.00 4.61
C ALA A 35 17.08 -3.53 3.28
N VAL A 36 16.18 -3.97 2.40
CA VAL A 36 16.52 -4.44 1.05
C VAL A 36 15.71 -3.62 0.05
N ILE A 37 16.39 -2.81 -0.76
CA ILE A 37 15.76 -1.94 -1.75
C ILE A 37 16.25 -2.35 -3.14
N THR A 38 15.33 -2.58 -4.06
CA THR A 38 15.60 -2.79 -5.48
C THR A 38 14.79 -1.80 -6.31
N GLN A 39 15.45 -1.05 -7.19
CA GLN A 39 14.79 -0.06 -8.06
C GLN A 39 15.22 -0.25 -9.51
N SER A 40 14.27 -0.65 -10.36
CA SER A 40 14.41 -0.82 -11.80
C SER A 40 13.59 0.23 -12.54
N GLY A 41 14.19 0.86 -13.57
CA GLY A 41 13.53 1.87 -14.39
C GLY A 41 14.01 3.31 -14.11
N LEU A 42 13.09 4.29 -14.12
CA LEU A 42 13.45 5.72 -14.13
C LEU A 42 12.76 6.52 -13.02
N GLU A 43 13.56 7.22 -12.23
CA GLU A 43 13.07 8.20 -11.23
C GLU A 43 12.19 7.57 -10.15
N ASN A 44 12.42 6.30 -9.80
CA ASN A 44 11.78 5.72 -8.61
C ASN A 44 12.44 6.28 -7.34
N ASP A 45 11.66 6.53 -6.30
CA ASP A 45 12.11 7.06 -5.02
C ASP A 45 11.71 6.13 -3.87
N SER A 46 12.63 5.90 -2.94
CA SER A 46 12.36 5.08 -1.77
C SER A 46 13.05 5.62 -0.53
N ASP A 47 12.28 5.79 0.54
CA ASP A 47 12.77 6.22 1.84
C ASP A 47 12.46 5.15 2.89
N VAL A 48 13.48 4.71 3.61
CA VAL A 48 13.36 3.72 4.69
C VAL A 48 13.99 4.26 5.96
N LEU A 49 13.18 4.42 7.00
CA LEU A 49 13.60 4.75 8.36
C LEU A 49 13.28 3.61 9.31
N GLN A 50 14.29 3.05 9.98
CA GLN A 50 14.13 1.98 10.98
C GLN A 50 14.76 2.39 12.31
N LEU A 51 13.94 2.45 13.36
CA LEU A 51 14.31 2.75 14.73
C LEU A 51 14.05 1.54 15.63
N GLY A 52 15.08 0.97 16.24
CA GLY A 52 14.95 -0.09 17.25
C GLY A 52 15.63 -1.41 16.87
N PHE A 53 14.96 -2.54 17.11
CA PHE A 53 15.58 -3.86 17.09
C PHE A 53 14.99 -4.80 16.04
N ALA A 54 15.81 -5.35 15.15
CA ALA A 54 15.44 -6.42 14.24
C ALA A 54 14.20 -6.11 13.35
N ASN A 55 14.02 -4.87 12.95
CA ASN A 55 13.01 -4.51 11.95
C ASN A 55 13.50 -4.88 10.54
N LEU A 56 12.59 -5.32 9.67
CA LEU A 56 12.87 -5.68 8.28
C LEU A 56 11.98 -4.86 7.34
N ALA A 57 12.62 -4.16 6.41
CA ALA A 57 11.98 -3.42 5.33
C ALA A 57 12.44 -3.98 3.99
N VAL A 58 11.51 -4.22 3.08
CA VAL A 58 11.79 -4.66 1.71
C VAL A 58 11.02 -3.77 0.75
N VAL A 59 11.71 -3.16 -0.20
CA VAL A 59 11.13 -2.32 -1.25
C VAL A 59 11.59 -2.83 -2.60
N ASP A 60 10.64 -3.14 -3.49
CA ASP A 60 10.89 -3.42 -4.90
C ASP A 60 10.07 -2.45 -5.76
N GLN A 61 10.73 -1.67 -6.61
CA GLN A 61 10.10 -0.70 -7.49
C GLN A 61 10.55 -0.95 -8.93
N ASP A 62 9.65 -1.45 -9.77
CA ASP A 62 9.88 -1.64 -11.20
C ASP A 62 8.99 -0.68 -12.01
N GLY A 63 9.61 0.28 -12.68
CA GLY A 63 8.90 1.21 -13.55
C GLY A 63 9.37 2.64 -13.48
N ARG A 64 8.46 3.61 -13.36
CA ARG A 64 8.81 5.03 -13.39
C ARG A 64 8.09 5.85 -12.33
N HIS A 65 8.83 6.68 -11.59
CA HIS A 65 8.26 7.58 -10.58
C HIS A 65 7.44 6.84 -9.53
N ASN A 66 7.77 5.60 -9.19
CA ASN A 66 7.13 4.96 -8.05
C ASN A 66 7.78 5.51 -6.77
N GLU A 67 6.97 5.77 -5.74
CA GLU A 67 7.40 6.32 -4.45
C GLU A 67 7.03 5.35 -3.32
N ALA A 68 8.00 5.00 -2.48
CA ALA A 68 7.81 4.10 -1.35
C ALA A 68 8.45 4.67 -0.08
N ASP A 69 7.65 4.92 0.96
CA ASP A 69 8.13 5.35 2.27
C ASP A 69 7.79 4.28 3.33
N ILE A 70 8.82 3.81 4.05
CA ILE A 70 8.69 2.88 5.16
C ILE A 70 9.31 3.51 6.41
N ASN A 71 8.50 3.71 7.45
CA ASN A 71 8.95 4.11 8.77
C ASN A 71 8.57 3.06 9.83
N GLN A 72 9.58 2.39 10.39
CA GLN A 72 9.42 1.37 11.42
C GLN A 72 10.06 1.81 12.74
N GLY A 73 9.28 1.86 13.81
CA GLY A 73 9.72 2.08 15.18
C GLY A 73 9.39 0.90 16.09
N GLY A 74 10.35 0.43 16.87
CA GLY A 74 10.17 -0.65 17.83
C GLY A 74 10.94 -1.91 17.44
N ALA A 75 10.32 -3.08 17.53
CA ALA A 75 11.03 -4.35 17.35
C ALA A 75 10.31 -5.37 16.47
N LEU A 76 11.07 -6.12 15.66
CA LEU A 76 10.55 -7.24 14.86
C LEU A 76 9.44 -6.84 13.87
N ASN A 77 9.32 -5.56 13.52
CA ASN A 77 8.34 -5.14 12.53
C ASN A 77 8.80 -5.54 11.13
N TYR A 78 7.85 -5.91 10.28
CA TYR A 78 8.07 -6.30 8.90
C TYR A 78 7.25 -5.42 7.96
N ALA A 79 7.91 -4.82 6.98
CA ALA A 79 7.29 -4.01 5.94
C ALA A 79 7.78 -4.48 4.57
N ASN A 80 6.85 -4.68 3.64
CA ASN A 80 7.14 -5.02 2.25
C ASN A 80 6.31 -4.15 1.31
N VAL A 81 6.99 -3.50 0.37
CA VAL A 81 6.39 -2.72 -0.70
C VAL A 81 6.87 -3.28 -2.03
N ASP A 82 5.94 -3.64 -2.91
CA ASP A 82 6.18 -4.04 -4.29
C ASP A 82 5.35 -3.13 -5.21
N GLN A 83 6.02 -2.31 -6.02
CA GLN A 83 5.41 -1.35 -6.93
C GLN A 83 5.86 -1.58 -8.36
N LYS A 84 4.91 -1.96 -9.20
CA LYS A 84 5.10 -2.12 -10.63
C LYS A 84 4.29 -1.11 -11.42
N GLY A 85 4.94 -0.42 -12.37
CA GLY A 85 4.27 0.47 -13.31
C GLY A 85 4.69 1.93 -13.16
N ARG A 86 3.76 2.86 -12.92
CA ARG A 86 4.11 4.29 -12.95
C ARG A 86 3.35 5.14 -11.94
N ARG A 87 4.08 5.94 -11.16
CA ARG A 87 3.50 6.87 -10.17
C ARG A 87 2.61 6.13 -9.17
N ASN A 88 3.05 4.97 -8.71
CA ASN A 88 2.41 4.34 -7.58
C ASN A 88 3.06 4.85 -6.31
N ASP A 89 2.26 5.14 -5.29
CA ASP A 89 2.68 5.74 -4.03
C ASP A 89 2.31 4.78 -2.89
N ALA A 90 3.28 4.41 -2.06
CA ALA A 90 3.10 3.46 -0.97
C ALA A 90 3.72 3.99 0.32
N TYR A 91 2.95 4.02 1.40
CA TYR A 91 3.40 4.42 2.72
C TYR A 91 3.13 3.33 3.76
N ILE A 92 4.16 2.92 4.50
CA ILE A 92 4.04 2.03 5.65
C ILE A 92 4.62 2.70 6.89
N GLY A 93 3.78 2.95 7.90
CA GLY A 93 4.18 3.38 9.24
C GLY A 93 3.89 2.28 10.26
N GLN A 94 4.91 1.78 10.97
CA GLN A 94 4.77 0.77 12.01
C GLN A 94 5.40 1.24 13.32
N LEU A 95 4.64 1.25 14.41
CA LEU A 95 5.12 1.53 15.75
C LEU A 95 4.76 0.39 16.69
N GLY A 96 5.75 -0.23 17.33
CA GLY A 96 5.53 -1.28 18.31
C GLY A 96 6.27 -2.56 17.97
N ILE A 97 5.64 -3.72 18.19
CA ILE A 97 6.34 -5.00 18.14
C ILE A 97 5.64 -5.97 17.20
N ALA A 98 6.41 -6.60 16.32
CA ALA A 98 5.96 -7.70 15.47
C ALA A 98 4.75 -7.37 14.58
N ASN A 99 4.62 -6.11 14.15
CA ASN A 99 3.62 -5.74 13.17
C ASN A 99 4.11 -6.12 11.75
N ALA A 100 3.18 -6.49 10.88
CA ALA A 100 3.46 -6.90 9.51
C ALA A 100 2.58 -6.14 8.51
N ALA A 101 3.21 -5.49 7.54
CA ALA A 101 2.55 -4.68 6.53
C ALA A 101 3.05 -5.03 5.13
N TYR A 102 2.11 -5.20 4.20
CA TYR A 102 2.38 -5.55 2.80
C TYR A 102 1.60 -4.62 1.88
N ILE A 103 2.26 -3.95 0.96
CA ILE A 103 1.65 -3.18 -0.11
C ILE A 103 2.13 -3.75 -1.44
N THR A 104 1.20 -4.10 -2.32
CA THR A 104 1.47 -4.48 -3.71
C THR A 104 0.65 -3.62 -4.65
N GLN A 105 1.30 -2.91 -5.56
CA GLN A 105 0.65 -2.01 -6.53
C GLN A 105 1.12 -2.35 -7.94
N ASP A 106 0.21 -2.85 -8.79
CA ASP A 106 0.46 -3.06 -10.21
C ASP A 106 -0.41 -2.11 -11.05
N GLY A 107 0.24 -1.17 -11.73
CA GLY A 107 -0.40 -0.26 -12.66
C GLY A 107 0.03 1.19 -12.48
N ARG A 108 -0.92 2.12 -12.32
CA ARG A 108 -0.62 3.54 -12.41
C ARG A 108 -1.41 4.39 -11.42
N ARG A 109 -0.74 5.26 -10.64
CA ARG A 109 -1.42 6.17 -9.68
C ARG A 109 -2.21 5.43 -8.62
N ASN A 110 -1.77 4.22 -8.27
CA ASN A 110 -2.31 3.56 -7.10
C ASN A 110 -1.67 4.17 -5.85
N ASP A 111 -2.46 4.40 -4.81
CA ASP A 111 -2.05 5.01 -3.53
C ASP A 111 -2.45 4.08 -2.38
N ALA A 112 -1.48 3.65 -1.57
CA ALA A 112 -1.73 2.77 -0.45
C ALA A 112 -1.01 3.27 0.82
N VAL A 113 -1.76 3.33 1.91
CA VAL A 113 -1.26 3.73 3.23
C VAL A 113 -1.59 2.63 4.24
N ILE A 114 -0.58 2.14 4.95
CA ILE A 114 -0.74 1.24 6.10
C ILE A 114 -0.10 1.89 7.33
N GLY A 115 -0.90 2.14 8.36
CA GLY A 115 -0.45 2.60 9.67
C GLY A 115 -0.78 1.55 10.74
N GLN A 116 0.23 1.08 11.47
CA GLN A 116 0.07 0.09 12.54
C GLN A 116 0.73 0.60 13.82
N ALA A 117 0.00 0.59 14.93
CA ALA A 117 0.52 0.92 16.25
C ALA A 117 0.11 -0.13 17.28
N GLY A 118 1.08 -0.87 17.82
CA GLY A 118 0.83 -1.89 18.85
C GLY A 118 1.57 -3.20 18.59
N PHE A 119 0.89 -4.33 18.81
CA PHE A 119 1.50 -5.66 18.80
C PHE A 119 0.78 -6.62 17.84
N LEU A 120 1.54 -7.33 17.00
CA LEU A 120 1.02 -8.37 16.10
C LEU A 120 -0.07 -7.90 15.12
N ASN A 121 -0.11 -6.62 14.76
CA ASN A 121 -1.05 -6.18 13.73
C ASN A 121 -0.58 -6.64 12.34
N TYR A 122 -1.52 -7.01 11.48
CA TYR A 122 -1.28 -7.50 10.14
C TYR A 122 -2.14 -6.74 9.14
N ALA A 123 -1.53 -6.20 8.09
CA ALA A 123 -2.25 -5.52 7.02
C ALA A 123 -1.64 -5.88 5.66
N ARG A 124 -2.51 -6.17 4.69
CA ARG A 124 -2.16 -6.31 3.28
C ARG A 124 -3.07 -5.43 2.43
N THR A 125 -2.47 -4.62 1.56
CA THR A 125 -3.17 -3.92 0.49
C THR A 125 -2.64 -4.39 -0.86
N THR A 126 -3.53 -4.76 -1.77
CA THR A 126 -3.19 -5.08 -3.16
C THR A 126 -4.06 -4.24 -4.09
N GLN A 127 -3.42 -3.49 -4.99
CA GLN A 127 -4.08 -2.60 -5.93
C GLN A 127 -3.62 -2.93 -7.35
N ILE A 128 -4.56 -3.27 -8.22
CA ILE A 128 -4.32 -3.61 -9.62
C ILE A 128 -5.15 -2.67 -10.49
N GLY A 129 -4.48 -1.98 -11.43
CA GLY A 129 -5.12 -1.05 -12.35
C GLY A 129 -4.67 0.39 -12.11
N ARG A 130 -5.60 1.34 -12.02
CA ARG A 130 -5.24 2.75 -11.98
C ARG A 130 -6.02 3.55 -10.96
N ASP A 131 -5.38 4.56 -10.39
CA ASP A 131 -6.06 5.57 -9.57
C ASP A 131 -6.83 4.93 -8.38
N ASN A 132 -6.44 3.72 -7.92
CA ASN A 132 -7.03 3.07 -6.74
C ASN A 132 -6.37 3.61 -5.46
N SER A 133 -7.15 3.77 -4.39
CA SER A 133 -6.68 4.32 -3.11
C SER A 133 -7.15 3.48 -1.92
N SER A 134 -6.23 3.13 -1.02
CA SER A 134 -6.51 2.33 0.18
C SER A 134 -5.79 2.90 1.38
N THR A 135 -6.50 3.03 2.50
CA THR A 135 -5.91 3.37 3.80
C THR A 135 -6.30 2.34 4.83
N THR A 136 -5.32 1.76 5.52
CA THR A 136 -5.52 0.83 6.63
C THR A 136 -4.84 1.37 7.88
N LEU A 137 -5.59 1.54 8.96
CA LEU A 137 -5.09 1.98 10.25
C LEU A 137 -5.48 0.97 11.33
N GLN A 138 -4.49 0.44 12.04
CA GLN A 138 -4.66 -0.58 13.07
C GLN A 138 -3.97 -0.16 14.36
N PHE A 139 -4.71 -0.20 15.46
CA PHE A 139 -4.23 0.14 16.79
C PHE A 139 -4.47 -1.01 17.77
N ASP A 140 -3.56 -1.17 18.72
CA ASP A 140 -3.55 -2.21 19.75
C ASP A 140 -3.08 -3.58 19.24
N ILE A 141 -3.85 -4.65 19.42
CA ILE A 141 -3.31 -6.01 19.40
C ILE A 141 -3.99 -6.88 18.34
N ALA A 142 -3.17 -7.55 17.52
CA ALA A 142 -3.61 -8.63 16.65
C ALA A 142 -4.74 -8.28 15.68
N ASN A 143 -4.86 -7.02 15.27
CA ASN A 143 -5.82 -6.65 14.23
C ASN A 143 -5.32 -7.10 12.86
N SER A 144 -6.22 -7.56 12.02
CA SER A 144 -5.93 -8.09 10.68
C SER A 144 -6.77 -7.38 9.63
N SER A 145 -6.13 -6.94 8.55
CA SER A 145 -6.80 -6.32 7.41
C SER A 145 -6.26 -6.84 6.10
N ASN A 146 -7.15 -7.13 5.16
CA ASN A 146 -6.81 -7.45 3.78
C ASN A 146 -7.70 -6.65 2.83
N THR A 147 -7.08 -5.82 2.01
CA THR A 147 -7.75 -5.02 0.99
C THR A 147 -7.26 -5.41 -0.40
N MET A 148 -8.19 -5.76 -1.29
CA MET A 148 -7.96 -5.99 -2.72
C MET A 148 -8.78 -4.98 -3.53
N GLN A 149 -8.12 -4.22 -4.40
CA GLN A 149 -8.77 -3.30 -5.34
C GLN A 149 -8.29 -3.62 -6.75
N GLU A 150 -9.20 -4.09 -7.59
CA GLU A 150 -8.94 -4.35 -9.01
C GLU A 150 -9.84 -3.48 -9.88
N GLY A 151 -9.24 -2.67 -10.75
CA GLY A 151 -9.94 -1.79 -11.67
C GLY A 151 -9.47 -0.34 -11.53
N HIS A 152 -10.40 0.61 -11.44
CA HIS A 152 -10.02 2.02 -11.32
C HIS A 152 -10.85 2.86 -10.37
N ASP A 153 -10.21 3.87 -9.78
CA ASP A 153 -10.86 4.81 -8.88
C ASP A 153 -11.60 4.13 -7.70
N ASN A 154 -11.18 2.91 -7.30
CA ASN A 154 -11.72 2.26 -6.10
C ASN A 154 -11.08 2.86 -4.86
N ASN A 155 -11.88 3.13 -3.83
CA ASN A 155 -11.45 3.71 -2.57
C ASN A 155 -11.83 2.83 -1.38
N SER A 156 -10.89 2.61 -0.46
CA SER A 156 -11.16 1.86 0.77
C SER A 156 -10.50 2.50 2.00
N LEU A 157 -11.20 2.37 3.12
CA LEU A 157 -10.71 2.75 4.44
C LEU A 157 -11.02 1.64 5.44
N VAL A 158 -9.98 1.11 6.09
CA VAL A 158 -10.11 0.18 7.21
C VAL A 158 -9.53 0.85 8.45
N PHE A 159 -10.33 0.96 9.51
CA PHE A 159 -9.94 1.49 10.80
C PHE A 159 -10.29 0.51 11.92
N GLN A 160 -9.28 -0.04 12.59
CA GLN A 160 -9.42 -1.05 13.63
C GLN A 160 -8.74 -0.58 14.92
N VAL A 161 -9.49 -0.58 16.03
CA VAL A 161 -8.97 -0.29 17.37
C VAL A 161 -9.47 -1.37 18.33
N GLY A 162 -8.54 -1.99 19.05
CA GLY A 162 -8.82 -3.06 20.00
C GLY A 162 -8.11 -4.37 19.65
N ILE A 163 -8.73 -5.50 19.98
CA ILE A 163 -8.05 -6.81 19.97
C ILE A 163 -8.68 -7.73 18.94
N GLY A 164 -7.88 -8.29 18.03
CA GLY A 164 -8.34 -9.40 17.17
C GLY A 164 -9.37 -9.02 16.11
N ASN A 165 -9.55 -7.73 15.80
CA ASN A 165 -10.50 -7.33 14.76
C ASN A 165 -9.99 -7.76 13.37
N SER A 166 -10.88 -8.22 12.51
CA SER A 166 -10.59 -8.70 11.17
C SER A 166 -11.46 -7.98 10.13
N ALA A 167 -10.83 -7.41 9.11
CA ALA A 167 -11.51 -6.73 8.01
C ALA A 167 -11.00 -7.26 6.67
N ASN A 168 -11.91 -7.62 5.78
CA ASN A 168 -11.61 -7.98 4.41
C ASN A 168 -12.46 -7.10 3.46
N VAL A 169 -11.78 -6.43 2.53
CA VAL A 169 -12.40 -5.53 1.56
C VAL A 169 -11.93 -5.92 0.16
N ASP A 170 -12.86 -6.41 -0.65
CA ASP A 170 -12.64 -6.76 -2.05
C ASP A 170 -13.47 -5.83 -2.94
N GLN A 171 -12.81 -5.04 -3.79
CA GLN A 171 -13.44 -4.12 -4.73
C GLN A 171 -13.00 -4.44 -6.16
N TYR A 172 -13.94 -4.89 -6.97
CA TYR A 172 -13.76 -5.19 -8.39
C TYR A 172 -14.60 -4.25 -9.25
N GLY A 173 -13.95 -3.45 -10.09
CA GLY A 173 -14.60 -2.53 -11.00
C GLY A 173 -14.17 -1.09 -10.77
N GLU A 174 -15.13 -0.17 -10.76
CA GLU A 174 -14.84 1.26 -10.89
C GLU A 174 -15.57 2.10 -9.84
N TYR A 175 -14.90 3.11 -9.26
CA TYR A 175 -15.53 4.06 -8.33
C TYR A 175 -16.18 3.41 -7.10
N ASN A 176 -15.81 2.18 -6.71
CA ASN A 176 -16.38 1.57 -5.52
C ASN A 176 -15.76 2.18 -4.25
N MET A 177 -16.56 2.35 -3.21
CA MET A 177 -16.15 2.91 -1.92
C MET A 177 -16.53 1.94 -0.79
N ALA A 178 -15.54 1.55 0.02
CA ALA A 178 -15.72 0.64 1.14
C ALA A 178 -15.09 1.23 2.41
N ILE A 179 -15.87 1.34 3.48
CA ILE A 179 -15.39 1.81 4.78
C ILE A 179 -15.71 0.77 5.84
N THR A 180 -14.70 0.36 6.59
CA THR A 180 -14.84 -0.54 7.75
C THR A 180 -14.27 0.14 8.99
N THR A 181 -15.09 0.24 10.04
CA THR A 181 -14.71 0.74 11.35
C THR A 181 -15.02 -0.32 12.40
N GLN A 182 -14.00 -0.81 13.11
CA GLN A 182 -14.14 -1.82 14.16
C GLN A 182 -13.51 -1.31 15.45
N LEU A 183 -14.33 -1.19 16.49
CA LEU A 183 -13.93 -0.72 17.81
C LEU A 183 -14.31 -1.79 18.84
N GLY A 184 -13.34 -2.47 19.44
CA GLY A 184 -13.58 -3.52 20.43
C GLY A 184 -12.83 -4.80 20.10
N THR A 185 -13.42 -5.96 20.42
CA THR A 185 -12.72 -7.24 20.29
C THR A 185 -13.39 -8.22 19.32
N ASP A 186 -12.57 -8.95 18.57
CA ASP A 186 -13.00 -10.06 17.69
C ASP A 186 -14.11 -9.69 16.69
N ASN A 187 -14.19 -8.43 16.26
CA ASN A 187 -15.13 -8.03 15.22
C ASN A 187 -14.63 -8.45 13.86
N THR A 188 -15.51 -8.99 13.03
CA THR A 188 -15.21 -9.45 11.68
C THR A 188 -16.11 -8.76 10.65
N SER A 189 -15.51 -8.18 9.62
CA SER A 189 -16.22 -7.54 8.52
C SER A 189 -15.71 -8.02 7.17
N TYR A 190 -16.62 -8.36 6.27
CA TYR A 190 -16.37 -8.67 4.87
C TYR A 190 -17.16 -7.70 3.99
N ILE A 191 -16.48 -6.96 3.12
CA ILE A 191 -17.11 -6.11 2.11
C ILE A 191 -16.66 -6.59 0.73
N ASN A 192 -17.60 -7.06 -0.09
CA ASN A 192 -17.37 -7.45 -1.47
C ASN A 192 -18.19 -6.56 -2.41
N GLN A 193 -17.53 -5.78 -3.26
CA GLN A 193 -18.15 -4.89 -4.23
C GLN A 193 -17.73 -5.26 -5.65
N PHE A 194 -18.71 -5.61 -6.48
CA PHE A 194 -18.52 -5.93 -7.89
C PHE A 194 -19.35 -4.97 -8.76
N GLY A 195 -18.68 -4.16 -9.57
CA GLY A 195 -19.31 -3.24 -10.52
C GLY A 195 -18.87 -1.80 -10.31
N THR A 196 -19.81 -0.86 -10.44
CA THR A 196 -19.49 0.57 -10.55
C THR A 196 -20.18 1.40 -9.48
N ALA A 197 -19.46 2.29 -8.82
CA ALA A 197 -20.03 3.25 -7.87
C ALA A 197 -20.85 2.59 -6.74
N ASN A 198 -20.39 1.44 -6.23
CA ASN A 198 -20.99 0.84 -5.04
C ASN A 198 -20.40 1.46 -3.77
N TYR A 199 -21.23 1.66 -2.74
CA TYR A 199 -20.85 2.27 -1.47
C TYR A 199 -21.24 1.33 -0.33
N ALA A 200 -20.26 0.91 0.48
CA ALA A 200 -20.47 0.05 1.64
C ALA A 200 -19.80 0.66 2.86
N TRP A 201 -20.52 0.74 3.97
CA TRP A 201 -19.97 1.16 5.25
C TRP A 201 -20.36 0.16 6.33
N THR A 202 -19.37 -0.46 6.98
CA THR A 202 -19.56 -1.28 8.18
C THR A 202 -18.99 -0.57 9.40
N ILE A 203 -19.78 -0.48 10.48
CA ILE A 203 -19.37 -0.01 11.81
C ILE A 203 -19.71 -1.09 12.83
N GLN A 204 -18.72 -1.58 13.56
CA GLN A 204 -18.87 -2.58 14.62
C GLN A 204 -18.25 -2.03 15.91
N THR A 205 -19.05 -1.87 16.96
CA THR A 205 -18.59 -1.36 18.26
C THR A 205 -18.93 -2.36 19.36
N GLY A 206 -17.96 -2.91 20.06
CA GLY A 206 -18.16 -3.97 21.05
C GLY A 206 -17.51 -5.26 20.57
N ASP A 207 -18.08 -6.41 20.92
CA ASP A 207 -17.39 -7.69 20.81
C ASP A 207 -18.09 -8.68 19.87
N SER A 208 -17.30 -9.48 19.15
CA SER A 208 -17.74 -10.65 18.37
C SER A 208 -18.78 -10.35 17.29
N HIS A 209 -18.76 -9.16 16.69
CA HIS A 209 -19.65 -8.85 15.58
C HIS A 209 -19.20 -9.53 14.29
N LEU A 210 -20.16 -9.96 13.47
CA LEU A 210 -19.92 -10.44 12.12
C LEU A 210 -20.79 -9.68 11.13
N SER A 211 -20.16 -9.05 10.14
CA SER A 211 -20.81 -8.33 9.05
C SER A 211 -20.33 -8.86 7.70
N THR A 212 -21.25 -9.05 6.77
CA THR A 212 -20.96 -9.35 5.37
C THR A 212 -21.82 -8.44 4.50
N VAL A 213 -21.16 -7.63 3.66
CA VAL A 213 -21.79 -6.79 2.63
C VAL A 213 -21.38 -7.32 1.26
N ASN A 214 -22.35 -7.72 0.45
CA ASN A 214 -22.13 -8.10 -0.95
C ASN A 214 -22.94 -7.16 -1.85
N GLN A 215 -22.27 -6.41 -2.73
CA GLN A 215 -22.90 -5.48 -3.66
C GLN A 215 -22.48 -5.79 -5.09
N TRP A 216 -23.47 -6.01 -5.96
CA TRP A 216 -23.27 -6.38 -7.37
C TRP A 216 -24.02 -5.39 -8.25
N GLY A 217 -23.37 -4.86 -9.29
CA GLY A 217 -23.97 -3.91 -10.21
C GLY A 217 -23.54 -2.47 -9.93
N ALA A 218 -24.45 -1.52 -10.15
CA ALA A 218 -24.12 -0.10 -10.14
C ALA A 218 -24.90 0.69 -9.09
N GLY A 219 -24.22 1.59 -8.37
CA GLY A 219 -24.87 2.57 -7.48
C GLY A 219 -25.45 2.02 -6.18
N ASN A 220 -25.08 0.79 -5.78
CA ASN A 220 -25.62 0.21 -4.55
C ASN A 220 -25.08 0.93 -3.31
N MET A 221 -25.91 1.09 -2.28
CA MET A 221 -25.50 1.68 -1.00
C MET A 221 -25.85 0.73 0.15
N SER A 222 -24.92 0.49 1.07
CA SER A 222 -25.10 -0.34 2.25
C SER A 222 -24.46 0.31 3.46
N LEU A 223 -25.19 0.31 4.58
CA LEU A 223 -24.70 0.68 5.89
C LEU A 223 -25.04 -0.44 6.87
N VAL A 224 -24.04 -1.00 7.53
CA VAL A 224 -24.19 -1.99 8.60
C VAL A 224 -23.64 -1.37 9.88
N MET A 225 -24.47 -1.31 10.92
CA MET A 225 -24.06 -0.87 12.26
C MET A 225 -24.42 -1.96 13.27
N GLN A 226 -23.43 -2.44 14.01
CA GLN A 226 -23.62 -3.42 15.08
C GLN A 226 -22.97 -2.90 16.36
N SER A 227 -23.66 -3.05 17.50
CA SER A 227 -23.13 -2.64 18.79
C SER A 227 -23.65 -3.50 19.95
N ASN A 228 -22.78 -3.77 20.93
CA ASN A 228 -23.14 -4.39 22.21
C ASN A 228 -22.29 -3.86 23.37
#